data_AF-A0A060CHB3-F1
#
_entry.id   AF-A0A060CHB3-F1
#
_cell.length_a   1.000
_cell.length_b   1.000
_cell.length_c   1.000
_cell.angle_alpha   90.00
_cell.angle_beta   90.00
_cell.angle_gamma   90.00
#
_symmetry.space_group_name_H-M   'P 1'
#
loop_
_entity.id
_entity.type
_entity.pdbx_description
1 polymer ?
#
loop_
_entity_poly.entity_id
_entity_poly.type
_entity_poly.pdbx_seq_one_letter_code
_entity_poly.pdbx_strand_id
1 'polypeptide(L)'
;WSVFGACGPRHDTVPACIENGCDILLFPNDIAEDFGYLREGLADGRLSEGRVDDAVLRILALKAALGLHVSRGALPEPGRRDELLGGDKHRAWARSASTRAVTLVKDVQNLLPLDPARHKRVLIAQFEERSSPSGPLPQLQIGDMLAAAGFEVAYHR
;
A
#
# COMPACT_ATOMS: atom_id res chain seq x y z
N TRP A 1 -12.28 13.15 2.71
CA TRP A 1 -12.72 12.17 1.71
C TRP A 1 -11.80 10.97 1.76
N SER A 2 -12.18 9.88 2.43
CA SER A 2 -11.40 8.64 2.35
C SER A 2 -11.70 7.97 1.01
N VAL A 3 -10.67 7.50 0.33
CA VAL A 3 -10.74 6.93 -1.03
C VAL A 3 -11.18 5.45 -1.00
N PHE A 4 -11.74 4.99 0.13
CA PHE A 4 -12.23 3.63 0.38
C PHE A 4 -13.65 3.66 0.99
N GLY A 5 -14.55 4.48 0.42
CA GLY A 5 -15.93 4.54 0.89
C GLY A 5 -16.76 3.39 0.32
N ALA A 6 -17.35 2.56 1.17
CA ALA A 6 -18.51 1.76 0.79
C ALA A 6 -19.68 2.70 0.48
N CYS A 7 -20.40 2.46 -0.61
CA CYS A 7 -21.61 3.21 -0.92
C CYS A 7 -22.82 2.51 -0.28
N GLY A 8 -23.49 3.18 0.66
CA GLY A 8 -24.71 2.70 1.32
C GLY A 8 -24.58 2.48 2.83
N PRO A 9 -25.68 2.12 3.51
CA PRO A 9 -25.66 1.85 4.94
C PRO A 9 -24.78 0.64 5.28
N ARG A 10 -24.00 0.73 6.37
CA ARG A 10 -23.11 -0.37 6.80
C ARG A 10 -23.86 -1.64 7.15
N HIS A 11 -25.00 -1.51 7.84
CA HIS A 11 -25.83 -2.65 8.21
C HIS A 11 -26.33 -3.46 7.02
N ASP A 12 -26.44 -2.86 5.83
CA ASP A 12 -26.77 -3.55 4.59
C ASP A 12 -25.52 -4.08 3.87
N THR A 13 -24.52 -3.21 3.72
CA THR A 13 -23.33 -3.49 2.90
C THR A 13 -22.39 -4.53 3.51
N VAL A 14 -22.30 -4.62 4.85
CA VAL A 14 -21.45 -5.58 5.56
C VAL A 14 -21.88 -7.03 5.36
N PRO A 15 -23.14 -7.44 5.61
CA PRO A 15 -23.56 -8.80 5.29
C PRO A 15 -23.57 -9.04 3.78
N ALA A 16 -24.00 -8.06 2.98
CA ALA A 16 -24.07 -8.21 1.52
C ALA A 16 -22.69 -8.46 0.89
N CYS A 17 -21.60 -7.85 1.38
CA CYS A 17 -20.29 -8.09 0.79
C CYS A 17 -19.82 -9.54 0.98
N ILE A 18 -20.11 -10.13 2.15
CA ILE A 18 -19.81 -11.54 2.39
C ILE A 18 -20.69 -12.44 1.54
N GLU A 19 -22.02 -12.19 1.53
CA GLU A 19 -22.98 -12.94 0.71
C GLU A 19 -22.60 -12.97 -0.77
N ASN A 20 -22.11 -11.84 -1.29
CA ASN A 20 -21.78 -11.67 -2.70
C ASN A 20 -20.29 -11.96 -3.03
N GLY A 21 -19.58 -12.68 -2.16
CA GLY A 21 -18.32 -13.35 -2.52
C GLY A 21 -17.06 -12.86 -1.82
N CYS A 22 -17.12 -11.85 -0.93
CA CYS A 22 -15.99 -11.56 -0.05
C CYS A 22 -15.90 -12.62 1.06
N ASP A 23 -14.67 -13.06 1.39
CA ASP A 23 -14.45 -14.04 2.47
C ASP A 23 -14.01 -13.36 3.79
N ILE A 24 -13.36 -12.19 3.71
CA ILE A 24 -12.78 -11.48 4.86
C ILE A 24 -13.19 -10.02 4.81
N LEU A 25 -13.72 -9.51 5.93
CA LEU A 25 -13.89 -8.08 6.15
C LEU A 25 -12.57 -7.48 6.67
N LEU A 26 -11.92 -6.68 5.84
CA LEU A 26 -10.67 -6.00 6.19
C LEU A 26 -10.96 -4.60 6.76
N PHE A 27 -10.32 -4.27 7.87
CA PHE A 27 -10.38 -2.94 8.51
C PHE A 27 -11.82 -2.49 8.84
N PRO A 28 -12.54 -3.23 9.72
CA PRO A 28 -13.84 -2.78 10.22
C PRO A 28 -13.73 -1.41 10.89
N ASN A 29 -14.79 -0.59 10.77
CA ASN A 29 -14.81 0.75 11.36
C ASN A 29 -14.89 0.66 12.89
N ASP A 30 -15.89 -0.09 13.36
CA ASP A 30 -16.04 -0.53 14.73
C ASP A 30 -16.28 -2.04 14.69
N ILE A 31 -15.43 -2.81 15.36
CA ILE A 31 -15.44 -4.27 15.30
C ILE A 31 -16.76 -4.83 15.88
N ALA A 32 -17.28 -4.23 16.95
CA ALA A 32 -18.47 -4.74 17.62
C ALA A 32 -19.73 -4.45 16.79
N GLU A 33 -19.81 -3.24 16.21
CA GLU A 33 -20.91 -2.85 15.33
C GLU A 33 -20.95 -3.70 14.06
N ASP A 34 -19.82 -3.79 13.32
CA ASP A 34 -19.77 -4.54 12.07
C ASP A 34 -20.02 -6.05 12.28
N PHE A 35 -19.55 -6.60 13.40
CA PHE A 35 -19.86 -7.98 13.77
C PHE A 35 -21.35 -8.16 14.11
N GLY A 36 -21.98 -7.16 14.74
CA GLY A 36 -23.43 -7.12 14.95
C GLY A 36 -24.19 -7.22 13.64
N TYR A 37 -23.81 -6.44 12.62
CA TYR A 37 -24.45 -6.47 11.31
C TYR A 37 -24.30 -7.82 10.58
N LEU A 38 -23.16 -8.50 10.71
CA LEU A 38 -23.00 -9.86 10.19
C LEU A 38 -23.95 -10.84 10.88
N ARG A 39 -24.11 -10.74 12.21
CA ARG A 39 -25.03 -11.59 12.96
C ARG A 39 -26.49 -11.33 12.62
N GLU A 40 -26.87 -10.06 12.45
CA GLU A 40 -28.21 -9.68 12.02
C GLU A 40 -28.51 -10.19 10.62
N GLY A 41 -27.58 -9.97 9.66
CA GLY A 41 -27.71 -10.51 8.31
C GLY A 41 -27.84 -12.02 8.26
N LEU A 42 -27.16 -12.74 9.16
CA LEU A 42 -27.29 -14.19 9.29
C LEU A 42 -28.66 -14.59 9.87
N ALA A 43 -29.15 -13.85 10.86
CA ALA A 43 -30.43 -14.13 11.52
C ALA A 43 -31.65 -13.81 10.63
N ASP A 44 -31.56 -12.78 9.78
CA ASP A 44 -32.64 -12.35 8.88
C ASP A 44 -32.52 -12.91 7.45
N GLY A 45 -31.44 -13.65 7.16
CA GLY A 45 -31.24 -14.37 5.90
C GLY A 45 -30.61 -13.55 4.77
N ARG A 46 -30.20 -12.30 5.00
CA ARG A 46 -29.39 -11.51 4.03
C ARG A 46 -27.98 -12.08 3.84
N LEU A 47 -27.48 -12.84 4.82
CA LEU A 47 -26.26 -13.63 4.77
C LEU A 47 -26.62 -15.09 5.06
N SER A 48 -26.26 -16.01 4.18
CA SER A 48 -26.59 -17.43 4.35
C SER A 48 -25.51 -18.16 5.16
N GLU A 49 -25.92 -19.15 5.97
CA GLU A 49 -24.99 -20.00 6.73
C GLU A 49 -24.03 -20.75 5.79
N GLY A 50 -24.53 -21.28 4.68
CA GLY A 50 -23.71 -21.94 3.67
C GLY A 50 -22.65 -21.02 3.06
N ARG A 51 -22.95 -19.71 2.89
CA ARG A 51 -21.93 -18.75 2.47
C ARG A 51 -20.87 -18.55 3.54
N VAL A 52 -21.27 -18.40 4.80
CA VAL A 52 -20.33 -18.25 5.93
C VAL A 52 -19.40 -19.44 6.00
N ASP A 53 -19.93 -20.67 5.92
CA ASP A 53 -19.14 -21.90 5.94
C ASP A 53 -18.14 -21.95 4.79
N ASP A 54 -18.57 -21.61 3.57
CA ASP A 54 -17.72 -21.58 2.38
C ASP A 54 -16.57 -20.54 2.52
N ALA A 55 -16.88 -19.34 3.05
CA ALA A 55 -15.86 -18.32 3.32
C ALA A 55 -14.84 -18.78 4.38
N VAL A 56 -15.33 -19.31 5.50
CA VAL A 56 -14.48 -19.79 6.60
C VAL A 56 -13.63 -20.97 6.13
N LEU A 57 -14.19 -21.89 5.32
CA LEU A 57 -13.47 -23.02 4.76
C LEU A 57 -12.29 -22.56 3.89
N ARG A 58 -12.48 -21.56 3.01
CA ARG A 58 -11.36 -21.02 2.20
C ARG A 58 -10.25 -20.42 3.05
N ILE A 59 -10.61 -19.67 4.11
CA ILE A 59 -9.65 -19.08 5.04
C ILE A 59 -8.88 -20.18 5.78
N LEU A 60 -9.57 -21.18 6.31
CA LEU A 60 -8.95 -22.29 7.03
C LEU A 60 -8.10 -23.16 6.09
N ALA A 61 -8.54 -23.39 4.85
CA ALA A 61 -7.78 -24.11 3.84
C ALA A 61 -6.48 -23.39 3.48
N LEU A 62 -6.50 -22.05 3.34
CA LEU A 62 -5.27 -21.27 3.13
C LEU A 62 -4.32 -21.37 4.33
N LYS A 63 -4.85 -21.24 5.56
CA LYS A 63 -4.04 -21.45 6.79
C LYS A 63 -3.46 -22.86 6.85
N ALA A 64 -4.22 -23.86 6.39
CA ALA A 64 -3.78 -25.24 6.34
C ALA A 64 -2.67 -25.45 5.29
N ALA A 65 -2.83 -24.90 4.09
CA ALA A 65 -1.83 -24.95 3.02
C ALA A 65 -0.50 -24.27 3.41
N LEU A 66 -0.56 -23.23 4.24
CA LEU A 66 0.62 -22.58 4.82
C LEU A 66 1.20 -23.30 6.06
N GLY A 67 0.58 -24.40 6.50
CA GLY A 67 1.02 -25.17 7.66
C GLY A 67 0.80 -24.47 9.01
N LEU A 68 0.02 -23.38 9.06
CA LEU A 68 -0.15 -22.54 10.26
C LEU A 68 -0.89 -23.23 11.41
N HIS A 69 -1.57 -24.33 11.13
CA HIS A 69 -2.23 -25.20 12.10
C HIS A 69 -1.27 -26.21 12.76
N VAL A 70 -0.08 -26.44 12.16
CA VAL A 70 0.94 -27.37 12.67
C VAL A 70 2.06 -26.61 13.39
N SER A 71 2.49 -25.49 12.83
CA SER A 71 3.53 -24.62 13.38
C SER A 71 3.15 -23.17 13.18
N ARG A 72 3.58 -22.25 14.05
CA ARG A 72 3.24 -20.82 14.02
C ARG A 72 3.82 -20.05 12.81
N GLY A 73 4.32 -20.74 11.79
CA GLY A 73 5.15 -20.18 10.73
C GLY A 73 6.60 -19.99 11.20
N ALA A 74 7.55 -20.07 10.27
CA ALA A 74 8.95 -19.80 10.56
C ALA A 74 9.14 -18.28 10.69
N LEU A 75 8.93 -17.74 11.89
CA LEU A 75 9.46 -16.41 12.19
C LEU A 75 10.98 -16.51 12.13
N PRO A 76 11.66 -15.60 11.41
CA PRO A 76 13.11 -15.58 11.44
C PRO A 76 13.64 -15.41 12.86
N GLU A 77 14.75 -16.09 13.17
CA GLU A 77 15.48 -15.86 14.40
C GLU A 77 15.77 -14.36 14.57
N PRO A 78 15.57 -13.76 15.76
CA PRO A 78 15.69 -12.31 15.96
C PRO A 78 17.00 -11.70 15.44
N GLY A 79 18.10 -12.47 15.47
CA GLY A 79 19.42 -12.03 14.99
C GLY A 79 19.61 -12.02 13.47
N ARG A 80 18.67 -12.59 12.68
CA ARG A 80 18.76 -12.66 11.22
C ARG A 80 18.09 -11.50 10.50
N ARG A 81 17.54 -10.54 11.24
CA ARG A 81 16.79 -9.42 10.65
C ARG A 81 17.61 -8.67 9.60
N ASP A 82 18.86 -8.34 9.92
CA ASP A 82 19.71 -7.52 9.04
C ASP A 82 20.26 -8.32 7.84
N GLU A 83 20.27 -9.66 7.93
CA GLU A 83 20.53 -10.56 6.80
C GLU A 83 19.35 -10.58 5.83
N LEU A 84 18.11 -10.60 6.36
CA LEU A 84 16.89 -10.78 5.60
C LEU A 84 16.29 -9.47 5.08
N LEU A 85 16.43 -8.37 5.80
CA LEU A 85 15.81 -7.09 5.48
C LEU A 85 16.85 -6.07 5.07
N GLY A 86 16.53 -5.30 4.03
CA GLY A 86 17.35 -4.18 3.60
C GLY A 86 18.75 -4.52 3.08
N GLY A 87 19.15 -5.79 2.98
CA GLY A 87 20.47 -6.20 2.49
C GLY A 87 20.80 -5.74 1.07
N ASP A 88 22.08 -5.88 0.67
CA ASP A 88 22.59 -5.36 -0.61
C ASP A 88 21.84 -5.87 -1.83
N LYS A 89 21.42 -7.14 -1.81
CA LYS A 89 20.62 -7.73 -2.89
C LYS A 89 19.30 -6.99 -3.10
N HIS A 90 18.58 -6.69 -2.02
CA HIS A 90 17.31 -5.96 -2.07
C HIS A 90 17.52 -4.50 -2.52
N ARG A 91 18.58 -3.85 -2.04
CA ARG A 91 18.96 -2.49 -2.48
C ARG A 91 19.31 -2.46 -3.97
N ALA A 92 20.04 -3.45 -4.46
CA ALA A 92 20.38 -3.59 -5.87
C ALA A 92 19.13 -3.78 -6.74
N TRP A 93 18.20 -4.64 -6.32
CA TRP A 93 16.91 -4.80 -7.00
C TRP A 93 16.09 -3.51 -7.01
N ALA A 94 15.96 -2.83 -5.88
CA ALA A 94 15.24 -1.58 -5.77
C ALA A 94 15.82 -0.50 -6.71
N ARG A 95 17.15 -0.33 -6.72
CA ARG A 95 17.85 0.60 -7.63
C ARG A 95 17.64 0.22 -9.10
N SER A 96 17.73 -1.07 -9.41
CA SER A 96 17.56 -1.59 -10.77
C SER A 96 16.14 -1.36 -11.29
N ALA A 97 15.13 -1.63 -10.45
CA ALA A 97 13.73 -1.41 -10.76
C ALA A 97 13.41 0.08 -10.90
N SER A 98 13.84 0.93 -9.96
CA SER A 98 13.56 2.37 -10.00
C SER A 98 14.19 3.06 -11.21
N THR A 99 15.43 2.67 -11.57
CA THR A 99 16.12 3.22 -12.75
C THR A 99 15.38 2.87 -14.05
N ARG A 100 14.79 1.68 -14.14
CA ARG A 100 14.01 1.26 -15.33
C ARG A 100 12.57 1.74 -15.34
N ALA A 101 12.01 2.09 -14.18
CA ALA A 101 10.61 2.49 -14.06
C ALA A 101 10.35 3.93 -14.55
N VAL A 102 11.37 4.80 -14.51
CA VAL A 102 11.24 6.18 -15.00
C VAL A 102 11.02 6.17 -16.51
N THR A 103 9.88 6.71 -16.94
CA THR A 103 9.49 6.77 -18.35
C THR A 103 9.41 8.21 -18.81
N LEU A 104 10.14 8.57 -19.88
CA LEU A 104 10.03 9.87 -20.51
C LEU A 104 8.77 9.92 -21.38
N VAL A 105 7.70 10.55 -20.89
CA VAL A 105 6.43 10.64 -21.61
C VAL A 105 6.48 11.72 -22.71
N LYS A 106 7.17 12.84 -22.46
CA LYS A 106 7.21 13.99 -23.36
C LYS A 106 8.46 14.84 -23.14
N ASP A 107 9.18 15.14 -24.22
CA ASP A 107 10.24 16.15 -24.27
C ASP A 107 10.24 16.89 -25.61
N VAL A 108 9.31 17.85 -25.76
CA VAL A 108 9.16 18.58 -27.04
C VAL A 108 10.22 19.68 -27.18
N GLN A 109 10.75 20.17 -26.06
CA GLN A 109 11.74 21.24 -26.04
C GLN A 109 13.17 20.71 -26.10
N ASN A 110 13.36 19.37 -26.11
CA ASN A 110 14.66 18.69 -26.05
C ASN A 110 15.50 19.25 -24.89
N LEU A 111 14.88 19.38 -23.71
CA LEU A 111 15.49 20.01 -22.55
C LEU A 111 16.44 19.05 -21.82
N LEU A 112 16.22 17.74 -21.96
CA LEU A 112 17.01 16.72 -21.26
C LEU A 112 18.21 16.26 -22.12
N PRO A 113 19.36 15.91 -21.50
CA PRO A 113 19.64 16.02 -20.06
C PRO A 113 19.88 17.47 -19.60
N LEU A 114 19.54 17.74 -18.34
CA LEU A 114 19.87 19.02 -17.72
C LEU A 114 21.38 19.18 -17.57
N ASP A 115 21.82 20.43 -17.59
CA ASP A 115 23.24 20.82 -17.56
C ASP A 115 23.36 22.08 -16.71
N PRO A 116 24.11 22.08 -15.58
CA PRO A 116 24.25 23.25 -14.71
C PRO A 116 24.95 24.44 -15.40
N ALA A 117 25.69 24.24 -16.48
CA ALA A 117 26.26 25.34 -17.26
C ALA A 117 25.20 26.11 -18.06
N ARG A 118 24.12 25.43 -18.47
CA ARG A 118 23.03 25.99 -19.29
C ARG A 118 21.76 26.29 -18.49
N HIS A 119 21.49 25.48 -17.48
CA HIS A 119 20.25 25.43 -16.69
C HIS A 119 20.57 25.65 -15.20
N LYS A 120 21.42 26.63 -14.89
CA LYS A 120 22.06 26.81 -13.57
C LYS A 120 21.07 26.86 -12.40
N ARG A 121 19.95 27.55 -12.55
CA ARG A 121 18.96 27.79 -11.49
C ARG A 121 17.73 26.91 -11.72
N VAL A 122 17.37 26.13 -10.69
CA VAL A 122 16.22 25.22 -10.71
C VAL A 122 15.29 25.56 -9.54
N LEU A 123 14.01 25.78 -9.83
CA LEU A 123 12.96 25.90 -8.82
C LEU A 123 12.24 24.55 -8.67
N ILE A 124 12.24 23.99 -7.47
CA ILE A 124 11.44 22.81 -7.11
C ILE A 124 10.14 23.30 -6.50
N ALA A 125 9.03 23.13 -7.22
CA ALA A 125 7.69 23.43 -6.71
C ALA A 125 7.04 22.13 -6.21
N GLN A 126 6.73 22.09 -4.91
CA GLN A 126 6.08 20.95 -4.27
C GLN A 126 4.75 21.40 -3.69
N PHE A 127 3.64 20.96 -4.28
CA PHE A 127 2.30 21.47 -3.98
C PHE A 127 1.57 20.69 -2.88
N GLU A 128 2.03 19.49 -2.53
CA GLU A 128 1.35 18.63 -1.55
C GLU A 128 2.34 17.99 -0.56
N GLU A 129 1.86 17.84 0.68
CA GLU A 129 2.52 17.01 1.67
C GLU A 129 2.52 15.55 1.21
N ARG A 130 3.69 14.93 1.23
CA ARG A 130 3.82 13.54 0.83
C ARG A 130 3.33 12.66 1.98
N SER A 131 2.25 11.94 1.75
CA SER A 131 1.70 10.97 2.70
C SER A 131 1.39 9.64 2.01
N SER A 132 1.33 8.59 2.82
CA SER A 132 0.88 7.26 2.43
C SER A 132 -0.22 6.80 3.40
N PRO A 133 -0.97 5.74 3.09
CA PRO A 133 -1.90 5.14 4.06
C PRO A 133 -1.24 4.72 5.38
N SER A 134 0.09 4.56 5.40
CA SER A 134 0.88 4.20 6.59
C SER A 134 1.49 5.41 7.32
N GLY A 135 1.23 6.64 6.87
CA GLY A 135 1.74 7.86 7.49
C GLY A 135 2.55 8.76 6.55
N PRO A 136 3.16 9.84 7.08
CA PRO A 136 3.91 10.81 6.29
C PRO A 136 5.14 10.17 5.64
N LEU A 137 5.43 10.59 4.40
CA LEU A 137 6.60 10.15 3.65
C LEU A 137 7.76 11.15 3.84
N PRO A 138 9.02 10.68 3.79
CA PRO A 138 10.17 11.57 3.87
C PRO A 138 10.19 12.58 2.71
N GLN A 139 10.88 13.69 2.90
CA GLN A 139 11.08 14.69 1.85
C GLN A 139 11.85 14.09 0.66
N LEU A 140 11.57 14.59 -0.54
CA LEU A 140 12.29 14.17 -1.73
C LEU A 140 13.73 14.69 -1.67
N GLN A 141 14.69 13.81 -1.97
CA GLN A 141 16.11 14.16 -1.98
C GLN A 141 16.57 14.80 -3.30
N ILE A 142 15.66 15.01 -4.26
CA ILE A 142 16.02 15.47 -5.61
C ILE A 142 16.70 16.84 -5.61
N GLY A 143 16.32 17.75 -4.71
CA GLY A 143 16.98 19.06 -4.61
C GLY A 143 18.41 18.95 -4.07
N ASP A 144 18.65 18.10 -3.08
CA ASP A 144 20.01 17.83 -2.59
C ASP A 144 20.87 17.19 -3.68
N MET A 145 20.29 16.26 -4.46
CA MET A 145 20.97 15.62 -5.59
C MET A 145 21.32 16.63 -6.70
N LEU A 146 20.41 17.55 -7.02
CA LEU A 146 20.67 18.61 -8.00
C LEU A 146 21.72 19.61 -7.48
N ALA A 147 21.65 20.01 -6.21
CA ALA A 147 22.66 20.87 -5.60
C ALA A 147 24.05 20.22 -5.65
N ALA A 148 24.15 18.93 -5.31
CA ALA A 148 25.39 18.15 -5.41
C ALA A 148 25.90 18.02 -6.85
N ALA A 149 25.01 18.06 -7.85
CA ALA A 149 25.36 18.10 -9.28
C ALA A 149 25.71 19.51 -9.80
N GLY A 150 25.70 20.54 -8.94
CA GLY A 150 26.15 21.90 -9.28
C GLY A 150 25.04 22.89 -9.65
N PHE A 151 23.77 22.54 -9.48
CA PHE A 151 22.64 23.44 -9.70
C PHE A 151 22.40 24.36 -8.47
N GLU A 152 21.90 25.56 -8.71
CA GLU A 152 21.34 26.45 -7.69
C GLU A 152 19.86 26.12 -7.51
N VAL A 153 19.51 25.55 -6.35
CA VAL A 153 18.17 25.03 -6.09
C VAL A 153 17.39 25.98 -5.18
N ALA A 154 16.22 26.41 -5.64
CA ALA A 154 15.22 27.11 -4.83
C ALA A 154 13.98 26.22 -4.65
N TYR A 155 13.22 26.46 -3.59
CA TYR A 155 11.97 25.75 -3.32
C TYR A 155 10.78 26.71 -3.33
N HIS A 156 9.68 26.27 -3.95
CA HIS A 156 8.37 26.87 -3.78
C HIS A 156 7.49 25.87 -3.02
N ARG A 157 6.98 26.31 -1.87
CA ARG A 157 6.09 25.56 -0.98
C ARG A 157 4.74 26.25 -0.93
#